data_AF-A0A9X8YNP2-F1
#
_entry.id   AF-A0A9X8YNP2-F1
#
_cell.length_a   1.000
_cell.length_b   1.000
_cell.length_c   1.000
_cell.angle_alpha   90.00
_cell.angle_beta   90.00
_cell.angle_gamma   90.00
#
_symmetry.space_group_name_H-M   'P 1'
#
loop_
_entity.id
_entity.type
_entity.pdbx_description
1 polymer ?
#
loop_
_entity_poly.entity_id
_entity_poly.type
_entity_poly.pdbx_seq_one_letter_code
_entity_poly.pdbx_strand_id
1 'polypeptide(L)' 'MISGILVSPGIAFGKALLLKEDDIVINRKKISADQVEQEVSRFLAGRAKASEQLEAIKTKAGETFGEEKEAIFEGH' A
#
# COMPACT_ATOMS: atom_id res chain seq x y z
N MET A 1 -23.88 23.61 0.13
CA MET A 1 -24.37 22.26 0.55
C MET A 1 -23.41 21.23 0.01
N ILE A 2 -23.01 20.25 0.82
CA ILE A 2 -22.24 19.09 0.36
C ILE A 2 -23.25 18.02 -0.02
N SER A 3 -23.22 17.52 -1.24
CA SER A 3 -24.09 16.46 -1.75
C SER A 3 -23.26 15.46 -2.55
N GLY A 4 -23.55 14.18 -2.41
CA GLY A 4 -22.82 13.09 -3.07
C GLY A 4 -23.73 11.92 -3.40
N ILE A 5 -23.13 10.76 -3.72
CA ILE A 5 -23.86 9.52 -3.99
C ILE A 5 -23.95 8.72 -2.69
N LEU A 6 -25.17 8.34 -2.29
CA LEU A 6 -25.41 7.53 -1.09
C LEU A 6 -25.00 6.07 -1.33
N VAL A 7 -24.07 5.56 -0.52
CA VAL A 7 -23.61 4.15 -0.57
C VAL A 7 -24.37 3.28 0.44
N SER A 8 -24.71 3.83 1.61
CA SER A 8 -25.48 3.14 2.67
C SER A 8 -26.25 4.16 3.53
N PRO A 9 -27.51 3.89 3.92
CA PRO A 9 -28.29 4.79 4.77
C PRO A 9 -27.84 4.73 6.24
N GLY A 10 -27.82 5.87 6.92
CA GLY A 10 -27.53 5.95 8.36
C GLY A 10 -27.01 7.31 8.82
N ILE A 11 -26.82 7.46 10.14
CA ILE A 11 -26.21 8.63 10.78
C ILE A 11 -25.11 8.13 11.73
N ALA A 12 -23.91 8.69 11.61
CA ALA A 12 -22.76 8.35 12.47
C ALA A 12 -22.13 9.62 13.05
N PHE A 13 -21.65 9.54 14.30
CA PHE A 13 -20.93 10.62 14.97
C PHE A 13 -19.52 10.13 15.33
N GLY A 14 -18.50 10.90 14.97
CA GLY A 14 -17.11 10.53 15.21
C GLY A 14 -16.13 11.58 14.74
N LYS A 15 -14.84 11.36 15.01
CA LYS A 15 -13.77 12.20 14.49
C LYS A 15 -13.49 11.82 13.04
N ALA A 16 -13.30 12.82 12.19
CA ALA A 16 -12.81 12.59 10.83
C ALA A 16 -11.30 12.34 10.85
N LEU A 17 -10.85 11.31 10.13
CA LEU A 17 -9.44 11.05 9.85
C LEU A 17 -9.17 11.48 8.39
N LEU A 18 -8.32 12.50 8.21
CA LEU A 18 -7.88 12.93 6.89
C LEU A 18 -6.59 12.18 6.51
N LEU A 19 -6.68 11.30 5.52
CA LEU A 19 -5.51 10.66 4.94
C LEU A 19 -4.83 11.64 3.98
N LYS A 20 -3.56 11.94 4.24
CA LYS A 20 -2.70 12.72 3.36
C LYS A 20 -1.56 11.82 2.91
N GLU A 21 -1.36 11.74 1.62
CA GLU A 21 -0.26 11.00 1.02
C GLU A 21 0.85 11.98 0.64
N ASP A 22 2.11 11.55 0.80
CA ASP A 22 3.26 12.30 0.33
C ASP A 22 3.52 11.99 -1.16
N ASP A 23 3.99 12.99 -1.90
CA ASP A 23 4.31 12.82 -3.32
C ASP A 23 5.51 11.87 -3.52
N ILE A 24 5.35 10.87 -4.38
CA ILE A 24 6.43 9.96 -4.77
C ILE A 24 7.31 10.65 -5.82
N VAL A 25 8.53 11.03 -5.43
CA VAL A 25 9.51 11.65 -6.33
C VAL A 25 10.45 10.60 -6.94
N ILE A 26 10.34 10.38 -8.25
CA ILE A 26 11.22 9.46 -8.98
C ILE A 26 12.47 10.20 -9.46
N ASN A 27 13.64 9.83 -8.93
CA ASN A 27 14.92 10.37 -9.38
C ASN A 27 15.35 9.76 -10.72
N ARG A 28 15.39 10.58 -11.78
CA ARG A 28 15.79 10.16 -13.14
C ARG A 28 17.27 10.35 -13.46
N LYS A 29 18.08 10.76 -12.48
CA LYS A 29 19.53 10.89 -12.68
C LYS A 29 20.14 9.52 -12.97
N LYS A 30 21.05 9.47 -13.93
CA LYS A 30 21.84 8.26 -14.17
C LYS A 30 22.79 8.04 -13.00
N ILE A 31 22.92 6.79 -12.59
CA ILE A 31 23.90 6.35 -11.59
C ILE A 31 25.23 6.02 -12.26
N SER A 32 26.32 6.07 -11.51
CA SER A 32 27.62 5.59 -11.95
C SER A 32 27.77 4.08 -11.74
N ALA A 33 28.77 3.46 -12.36
CA ALA A 33 28.97 2.01 -12.31
C ALA A 33 29.24 1.49 -10.88
N ASP A 34 29.93 2.28 -10.07
CA ASP A 34 30.22 2.03 -8.66
C ASP A 34 28.96 2.03 -7.76
N GLN A 35 27.86 2.63 -8.21
CA GLN A 35 26.60 2.69 -7.45
C GLN A 35 25.64 1.54 -7.78
N VAL A 36 25.93 0.75 -8.82
CA VAL A 36 25.02 -0.30 -9.30
C VAL A 36 24.75 -1.36 -8.22
N GLU A 37 25.79 -1.88 -7.58
CA GLU A 37 25.63 -2.89 -6.53
C GLU A 37 24.84 -2.36 -5.32
N GLN A 38 25.05 -1.07 -4.99
CA GLN A 38 24.32 -0.41 -3.92
C GLN A 38 22.82 -0.30 -4.24
N GLU A 39 22.45 0.12 -5.45
CA GLU A 39 21.05 0.23 -5.86
C GLU A 39 20.37 -1.15 -5.97
N VAL A 40 21.10 -2.19 -6.40
CA VAL A 40 20.60 -3.58 -6.36
C VAL A 40 20.31 -4.02 -4.92
N SER A 41 21.25 -3.78 -3.99
CA SER A 41 21.05 -4.10 -2.57
C SER A 41 19.85 -3.35 -1.99
N ARG A 42 19.72 -2.05 -2.31
CA ARG A 42 18.59 -1.21 -1.89
C ARG A 42 17.26 -1.74 -2.41
N PHE A 43 17.21 -2.14 -3.67
CA PHE A 43 16.01 -2.73 -4.28
C PHE A 43 15.64 -4.04 -3.57
N LEU A 44 16.59 -4.95 -3.36
CA LEU A 44 16.33 -6.23 -2.69
C LEU A 44 15.85 -6.04 -1.25
N ALA A 45 16.46 -5.13 -0.50
CA ALA A 45 16.04 -4.79 0.85
C ALA A 45 14.64 -4.15 0.87
N GLY A 46 14.33 -3.27 -0.10
CA GLY A 46 13.00 -2.70 -0.26
C GLY A 46 11.94 -3.75 -0.60
N ARG A 47 12.26 -4.67 -1.51
CA ARG A 47 11.39 -5.79 -1.89
C ARG A 47 11.10 -6.71 -0.71
N ALA A 48 12.11 -7.03 0.10
CA ALA A 48 11.91 -7.86 1.30
C ALA A 48 10.89 -7.21 2.26
N LYS A 49 11.04 -5.92 2.55
CA LYS A 49 10.09 -5.17 3.38
C LYS A 49 8.68 -5.11 2.78
N ALA A 50 8.58 -4.87 1.47
CA ALA A 50 7.30 -4.84 0.78
C ALA A 50 6.60 -6.20 0.84
N SER A 51 7.35 -7.30 0.67
CA SER A 51 6.83 -8.67 0.78
C SER A 51 6.27 -8.94 2.18
N GLU A 52 6.99 -8.56 3.25
CA GLU A 52 6.51 -8.70 4.63
C GLU A 52 5.21 -7.90 4.88
N GLN A 53 5.12 -6.70 4.32
CA GLN A 53 3.92 -5.86 4.42
C GLN A 53 2.73 -6.48 3.67
N LEU A 54 2.96 -7.01 2.46
CA LEU A 54 1.91 -7.64 1.66
C LEU A 54 1.39 -8.92 2.32
N GLU A 55 2.26 -9.76 2.88
CA GLU A 55 1.84 -10.95 3.64
C GLU A 55 0.97 -10.56 4.86
N ALA A 56 1.36 -9.53 5.61
CA ALA A 56 0.56 -9.05 6.73
C ALA A 56 -0.82 -8.53 6.29
N ILE A 57 -0.91 -7.87 5.12
CA ILE A 57 -2.18 -7.42 4.54
C ILE A 57 -3.02 -8.62 4.07
N LYS A 58 -2.40 -9.61 3.41
CA LYS A 58 -3.04 -10.86 2.95
C LYS A 58 -3.71 -11.57 4.11
N THR A 59 -2.96 -11.88 5.18
CA THR A 59 -3.51 -12.56 6.37
C THR A 59 -4.67 -11.78 6.98
N LYS A 60 -4.51 -10.46 7.15
CA LYS A 60 -5.56 -9.61 7.72
C LYS A 60 -6.81 -9.54 6.85
N ALA A 61 -6.65 -9.54 5.52
CA ALA A 61 -7.75 -9.57 4.57
C ALA A 61 -8.52 -10.89 4.66
N GLY A 62 -7.81 -12.03 4.74
CA GLY A 62 -8.42 -13.35 4.96
C GLY A 62 -9.22 -13.42 6.26
N GLU A 63 -8.65 -12.96 7.38
CA GLU A 63 -9.33 -12.94 8.68
C GLU A 63 -10.56 -12.01 8.72
N THR A 64 -10.48 -10.84 8.08
CA THR A 64 -11.53 -9.80 8.18
C THR A 64 -12.64 -9.97 7.15
N PHE A 65 -12.29 -10.43 5.94
CA PHE A 65 -13.18 -10.45 4.79
C PHE A 65 -13.33 -11.82 4.12
N GLY A 66 -12.61 -12.84 4.59
CA GLY A 66 -12.68 -14.23 4.10
C GLY A 66 -11.69 -14.54 2.98
N GLU A 67 -11.60 -15.84 2.65
CA GLU A 67 -10.62 -16.42 1.71
C GLU A 67 -10.68 -15.78 0.29
N GLU A 68 -11.86 -15.31 -0.14
CA GLU A 68 -12.02 -14.66 -1.45
C GLU A 68 -11.20 -13.37 -1.59
N LYS A 69 -11.03 -12.60 -0.50
CA LYS A 69 -10.20 -11.40 -0.51
C LYS A 69 -8.72 -11.71 -0.33
N GLU A 70 -8.39 -12.80 0.35
CA GLU A 70 -7.01 -13.27 0.50
C GLU A 70 -6.40 -13.66 -0.84
N ALA A 71 -7.13 -14.39 -1.67
CA ALA A 71 -6.67 -14.85 -2.99
C ALA A 71 -6.33 -13.68 -3.95
N ILE A 72 -6.94 -12.51 -3.76
CA ILE A 72 -6.62 -11.31 -4.56
C ILE A 72 -5.22 -10.81 -4.22
N PHE A 73 -4.85 -10.82 -2.94
CA PHE A 73 -3.54 -10.34 -2.48
C PHE A 73 -2.42 -11.36 -2.72
N GLU A 74 -2.75 -12.64 -2.87
CA GLU A 74 -1.76 -13.67 -3.25
C GLU A 74 -1.21 -13.51 -4.68
N GLY A 75 -1.97 -12.88 -5.57
CA GLY A 75 -1.53 -12.61 -6.94
C GLY A 75 -0.67 -11.34 -7.13
N HIS A 76 -0.46 -10.54 -6.08
CA HIS A 76 0.22 -9.24 -6.12
C HIS A 76 1.60 -9.31 -5.45
#